data_AF-A4CQR8-F1
#
_entry.id   AF-A4CQR8-F1
#
_cell.length_a   1.000
_cell.length_b   1.000
_cell.length_c   1.000
_cell.angle_alpha   90.00
_cell.angle_beta   90.00
_cell.angle_gamma   90.00
#
_symmetry.space_group_name_H-M   'P 1'
#
loop_
_entity.id
_entity.type
_entity.pdbx_description
1 polymer ?
#
loop_
_entity_poly.entity_id
_entity_poly.type
_entity_poly.pdbx_seq_one_letter_code
_entity_poly.pdbx_strand_id
1 'polypeptide(L)' 'MITGSFNWSPSAAHQNDETLLVIHSLQLAAHFTREIDRMWRGVELGITPWMRRKLERQRIKCVSGEQRP' A
#
# COMPACT_ATOMS: atom_id res chain seq x y z
N MET A 1 -16.48 -7.15 7.84
CA MET A 1 -15.26 -6.53 7.29
C MET A 1 -14.04 -7.04 8.05
N ILE A 2 -12.87 -7.01 7.42
CA ILE A 2 -11.59 -7.41 8.02
C ILE A 2 -10.66 -6.21 7.97
N THR A 3 -10.00 -5.89 9.07
CA THR A 3 -9.04 -4.77 9.18
C THR A 3 -7.98 -5.08 10.22
N GLY A 4 -6.88 -4.34 10.26
CA GLY A 4 -5.79 -4.57 11.20
C GLY A 4 -4.48 -3.96 10.72
N SER A 5 -3.38 -4.41 11.32
CA SER A 5 -2.02 -4.02 10.92
C SER A 5 -1.46 -4.88 9.78
N PHE A 6 -2.06 -6.06 9.55
CA PHE A 6 -1.58 -7.07 8.62
C PHE A 6 -1.54 -6.58 7.17
N ASN A 7 -0.35 -6.65 6.55
CA ASN A 7 -0.16 -6.49 5.12
C ASN A 7 -0.02 -7.85 4.42
N TRP A 8 -0.37 -7.97 3.14
CA TRP A 8 -0.17 -9.21 2.37
C TRP A 8 1.31 -9.43 2.02
N SER A 9 2.06 -9.97 2.98
CA SER A 9 3.49 -10.27 2.82
C SER A 9 3.91 -11.49 3.63
N PRO A 10 5.00 -12.18 3.23
CA PRO A 10 5.53 -13.31 4.00
C PRO A 10 5.93 -12.93 5.42
N SER A 11 6.50 -11.74 5.62
CA SER A 11 6.90 -11.27 6.95
C SER A 11 5.68 -11.01 7.84
N ALA A 12 4.63 -10.36 7.35
CA ALA A 12 3.39 -10.21 8.11
C ALA A 12 2.72 -11.57 8.44
N ALA A 13 2.84 -12.55 7.53
CA ALA A 13 2.25 -13.88 7.72
C ALA A 13 3.01 -14.77 8.69
N HIS A 14 4.33 -14.58 8.85
CA HIS A 14 5.20 -15.56 9.50
C HIS A 14 6.24 -15.00 10.48
N GLN A 15 6.46 -13.69 10.52
CA GLN A 15 7.57 -13.08 11.27
C GLN A 15 7.12 -11.94 12.19
N ASN A 16 6.28 -11.04 11.68
CA ASN A 16 5.84 -9.88 12.44
C ASN A 16 4.68 -10.23 13.38
N ASP A 17 4.62 -9.53 14.51
CA ASP A 17 3.46 -9.55 15.41
C ASP A 17 2.34 -8.67 14.82
N GLU A 18 1.47 -9.28 14.01
CA GLU A 18 0.35 -8.61 13.36
C GLU A 18 -0.98 -8.88 14.07
N THR A 19 -1.93 -7.94 14.00
CA THR A 19 -3.30 -8.12 14.50
C THR A 19 -4.32 -8.04 13.37
N LEU A 20 -5.26 -8.99 13.34
CA LEU A 20 -6.43 -9.00 12.46
C LEU A 20 -7.72 -8.93 13.28
N LEU A 21 -8.62 -8.02 12.87
CA LEU A 21 -9.95 -7.85 13.44
C LEU A 21 -11.01 -8.23 12.41
N VAL A 22 -11.89 -9.17 12.78
CA VAL A 22 -13.07 -9.53 11.98
C VAL A 22 -14.29 -8.92 12.65
N ILE A 23 -14.95 -7.99 11.95
CA ILE A 23 -16.08 -7.23 12.50
C ILE A 23 -17.35 -7.54 11.69
N HIS A 24 -18.37 -8.05 12.39
CA HIS A 24 -19.68 -8.42 11.84
C HIS A 24 -20.74 -7.32 12.06
N SER A 25 -20.41 -6.07 11.69
CA SER A 25 -21.36 -4.95 11.72
C SER A 25 -21.60 -4.42 10.30
N LEU A 26 -22.86 -4.45 9.86
CA LEU A 26 -23.25 -3.92 8.55
C LEU A 26 -23.00 -2.42 8.44
N GLN A 27 -23.30 -1.67 9.50
CA GLN A 27 -23.11 -0.22 9.54
C GLN A 27 -21.63 0.16 9.43
N LEU A 28 -20.76 -0.51 10.20
CA LEU A 28 -19.33 -0.22 10.15
C LEU A 28 -18.74 -0.59 8.79
N ALA A 29 -19.12 -1.75 8.25
CA ALA A 29 -18.69 -2.16 6.91
C ALA A 29 -19.07 -1.11 5.85
N ALA A 30 -20.30 -0.58 5.90
CA ALA A 30 -20.75 0.47 4.98
C ALA A 30 -19.92 1.77 5.10
N HIS A 31 -19.48 2.14 6.30
CA HIS A 31 -18.60 3.30 6.50
C HIS A 31 -17.21 3.09 5.89
N PHE A 32 -16.62 1.91 6.06
CA PHE A 32 -15.33 1.58 5.43
C PHE A 32 -15.43 1.55 3.91
N THR A 33 -16.48 0.93 3.35
CA THR A 33 -16.73 0.91 1.91
C THR A 33 -16.85 2.33 1.35
N ARG A 34 -17.60 3.22 2.01
CA ARG A 34 -17.76 4.60 1.56
C ARG A 34 -16.43 5.36 1.45
N GLU A 35 -15.54 5.21 2.43
CA GLU A 35 -14.23 5.88 2.38
C GLU A 35 -13.30 5.25 1.33
N ILE A 36 -13.33 3.93 1.16
CA ILE A 36 -12.63 3.24 0.06
C ILE A 36 -13.11 3.80 -1.29
N ASP A 37 -14.42 3.87 -1.52
CA ASP A 37 -15.00 4.40 -2.76
C ASP A 37 -14.61 5.86 -2.99
N ARG A 38 -14.55 6.67 -1.92
CA ARG A 38 -14.07 8.05 -2.00
C ARG A 38 -12.62 8.14 -2.44
N MET A 39 -11.74 7.32 -1.88
CA MET A 39 -10.32 7.30 -2.25
C MET A 39 -10.15 6.82 -3.70
N TRP A 40 -10.90 5.80 -4.11
CA TRP A 40 -10.85 5.26 -5.48
C TRP A 40 -11.25 6.26 -6.56
N ARG A 41 -12.14 7.22 -6.27
CA ARG A 41 -12.52 8.24 -7.26
C ARG A 41 -11.37 9.16 -7.67
N GLY A 42 -10.37 9.35 -6.82
CA GLY A 42 -9.27 10.30 -7.04
C GLY A 42 -7.91 9.66 -7.31
N VAL A 43 -7.84 8.33 -7.47
CA VAL A 43 -6.57 7.63 -7.60
C VAL A 43 -6.09 7.62 -9.05
N GLU A 44 -4.81 7.95 -9.26
CA GLU A 44 -4.13 7.65 -10.51
C GLU A 44 -3.59 6.22 -10.44
N LEU A 45 -4.09 5.34 -11.31
CA LEU A 45 -3.68 3.93 -11.31
C LEU A 45 -2.40 3.71 -12.11
N GLY A 46 -1.60 2.77 -11.64
CA GLY A 46 -0.34 2.40 -12.28
C GLY A 46 0.81 3.33 -11.93
N ILE A 47 1.87 3.29 -12.75
CA ILE A 47 3.08 4.09 -12.53
C ILE A 47 2.87 5.48 -13.11
N THR A 48 2.72 6.47 -12.23
CA THR A 48 2.57 7.87 -12.66
C THR A 48 3.82 8.39 -13.38
N PRO A 49 3.72 9.46 -14.19
CA PRO A 49 4.89 10.04 -14.89
C PRO A 49 6.00 10.48 -13.94
N TRP A 50 5.65 10.92 -12.72
CA TRP A 50 6.65 11.24 -11.69
C TRP A 50 7.35 9.98 -11.17
N MET A 51 6.61 8.90 -10.91
CA MET A 51 7.18 7.63 -10.46
C MET A 51 8.11 7.04 -11.52
N ARG A 52 7.75 7.08 -12.81
CA ARG A 52 8.60 6.63 -13.92
C ARG A 52 9.92 7.41 -13.97
N ARG A 53 9.86 8.74 -13.84
CA ARG A 53 11.07 9.59 -13.78
C ARG A 53 11.93 9.31 -12.56
N LYS A 54 11.32 9.03 -11.41
CA LYS A 54 12.03 8.62 -10.20
C LYS A 54 12.72 7.27 -10.38
N LEU A 55 12.05 6.30 -11.00
CA LEU A 55 12.61 4.98 -11.30
C LEU A 55 13.82 5.08 -12.23
N GLU A 56 13.74 5.84 -13.33
CA GLU A 56 14.87 5.99 -14.25
C GLU A 56 16.09 6.63 -13.57
N ARG A 57 15.87 7.68 -12.76
CA ARG A 57 16.95 8.30 -11.98
C ARG A 57 17.59 7.32 -11.01
N GLN A 58 16.81 6.47 -10.35
CA GLN A 58 17.34 5.45 -9.45
C GLN A 58 18.13 4.39 -10.21
N ARG A 59 17.67 3.98 -11.39
CA ARG A 59 18.38 3.02 -12.25
C ARG A 59 19.74 3.56 -12.68
N ILE A 60 19.80 4.82 -13.10
CA ILE A 60 21.06 5.50 -13.44
C ILE A 60 22.01 5.50 -12.24
N LYS A 61 21.53 5.82 -11.03
CA LYS A 61 22.36 5.82 -9.81
C LYS A 61 22.89 4.45 -9.41
N CYS A 62 22.07 3.41 -9.54
CA CYS A 62 22.51 2.04 -9.29
C CYS A 62 23.59 1.60 -10.29
N VAL A 63 23.47 2.00 -11.56
CA VAL A 63 24.48 1.72 -12.59
C VAL A 63 25.76 2.53 -12.34
N SER A 64 25.66 3.78 -11.87
CA SER A 64 26.82 4.62 -11.56
C SER A 64 27.49 4.29 -10.22
N GLY A 65 26.96 3.34 -9.45
CA GLY A 65 27.53 2.92 -8.16
C GLY A 65 27.40 3.96 -7.03
N GLU A 66 26.59 5.01 -7.21
CA GLU A 66 26.36 6.00 -6.15
C GLU A 66 25.48 5.39 -5.05
N GLN A 67 26.04 5.17 -3.86
CA GLN A 67 25.25 4.79 -2.70
C GLN A 67 24.34 5.95 -2.27
N ARG A 68 23.13 5.61 -1.78
CA ARG A 68 22.34 6.59 -1.03
C ARG A 68 23.15 7.01 0.20
N PRO A 69 23.22 8.31 0.53
CA PRO A 69 23.73 8.73 1.83
C PRO A 69 22.92 8.10 2.96
#